data_AF-A0A6J4TJ39-F1
#
_entry.id   AF-A0A6J4TJ39-F1
#
_cell.length_a   1.000
_cell.length_b   1.000
_cell.length_c   1.000
_cell.angle_alpha   90.00
_cell.angle_beta   90.00
_cell.angle_gamma   90.00
#
_symmetry.space_group_name_H-M   'P 1'
#
loop_
_entity.id
_entity.type
_entity.pdbx_description
1 polymer ?
#
loop_
_entity_poly.entity_id
_entity_poly.type
_entity_poly.pdbx_seq_one_letter_code
_entity_poly.pdbx_strand_id
1 'polypeptide(L)'
;MQWVMQPFDDLMRGELVRASFDFERPQPSTGWSAFKSFVAQPLPGHKTLTVGFACSHAADRDSTLWLEFARQLEDEVTGIGHNCGCAFSRLVPADLSGIEEENWWWSEHGTVEEWFRDVEAMPEFKRCVELDGWRFEGYSL
;
A
#
# COMPACT_ATOMS: atom_id res chain seq x y z
N MET A 1 3.40 -20.00 -15.75
CA MET A 1 2.36 -19.94 -14.70
C MET A 1 1.70 -18.59 -14.85
N GLN A 2 0.45 -18.55 -15.30
CA GLN A 2 -0.27 -17.32 -15.58
C GLN A 2 -0.83 -16.83 -14.24
N TRP A 3 -0.28 -15.75 -13.69
CA TRP A 3 -0.83 -15.11 -12.49
C TRP A 3 -2.20 -14.58 -12.87
N VAL A 4 -3.25 -15.20 -12.33
CA VAL A 4 -4.61 -14.67 -12.44
C VAL A 4 -4.64 -13.46 -11.52
N MET A 5 -4.63 -12.25 -12.09
CA MET A 5 -4.84 -11.03 -11.31
C MET A 5 -6.20 -11.12 -10.63
N GLN A 6 -6.26 -10.83 -9.33
CA GLN A 6 -7.54 -10.76 -8.63
C GLN A 6 -8.29 -9.52 -9.11
N PRO A 7 -9.64 -9.51 -9.10
CA PRO A 7 -10.42 -8.36 -9.54
C PRO A 7 -10.04 -7.03 -8.86
N PHE A 8 -9.54 -7.09 -7.62
CA PHE A 8 -9.09 -5.91 -6.87
C PHE A 8 -7.73 -5.38 -7.33
N ASP A 9 -6.86 -6.26 -7.82
CA ASP A 9 -5.57 -5.87 -8.40
C ASP A 9 -5.80 -5.06 -9.69
N ASP A 10 -6.80 -5.44 -10.50
CA ASP A 10 -7.19 -4.71 -11.71
C ASP A 10 -7.72 -3.32 -11.38
N LEU A 11 -8.50 -3.18 -10.30
CA LEU A 11 -8.99 -1.88 -9.84
C LEU A 11 -7.84 -0.99 -9.37
N MET A 12 -6.94 -1.52 -8.54
CA MET A 12 -5.78 -0.77 -8.06
C MET A 12 -4.84 -0.39 -9.21
N ARG A 13 -4.61 -1.29 -10.17
CA ARG A 13 -3.90 -0.99 -11.41
C ARG A 13 -4.57 0.14 -12.20
N GLY A 14 -5.90 0.12 -12.29
CA GLY A 14 -6.68 1.19 -12.90
C GLY A 14 -6.39 2.55 -12.28
N GLU A 15 -6.36 2.62 -10.95
CA GLU A 15 -6.03 3.86 -10.22
C GLU A 15 -4.58 4.32 -10.42
N LEU A 16 -3.62 3.39 -10.46
CA LEU A 16 -2.22 3.72 -10.80
C LEU A 16 -2.11 4.33 -12.21
N VAL A 17 -2.78 3.73 -13.19
CA VAL A 17 -2.79 4.25 -14.57
C VAL A 17 -3.45 5.63 -14.63
N ARG A 18 -4.57 5.85 -13.92
CA ARG A 18 -5.23 7.16 -13.83
C ARG A 18 -4.32 8.21 -13.19
N ALA A 19 -3.53 7.83 -12.20
CA ALA A 19 -2.54 8.69 -11.55
C ALA A 19 -1.27 8.91 -12.39
N SER A 20 -1.20 8.38 -13.62
CA SER A 20 -0.01 8.44 -14.48
C SER A 20 1.24 7.83 -13.83
N PHE A 21 1.04 6.75 -13.08
CA PHE A 21 2.12 6.01 -12.43
C PHE A 21 3.07 5.39 -13.47
N ASP A 22 4.37 5.63 -13.32
CA ASP A 22 5.41 5.04 -14.15
C ASP A 22 5.89 3.73 -13.51
N PHE A 23 5.54 2.59 -14.11
CA PHE A 23 5.93 1.27 -13.60
C PHE A 23 7.43 0.98 -13.74
N GLU A 24 8.13 1.65 -14.65
CA GLU A 24 9.57 1.49 -14.86
C GLU A 24 10.38 2.40 -13.91
N ARG A 25 9.76 3.49 -13.44
CA ARG A 25 10.34 4.44 -12.47
C ARG A 25 9.31 4.79 -11.40
N PRO A 26 8.93 3.81 -10.57
CA PRO A 26 7.82 3.97 -9.64
C PRO A 26 8.11 5.01 -8.58
N GLN A 27 7.10 5.83 -8.31
CA GLN A 27 7.13 6.88 -7.31
C GLN A 27 6.05 6.57 -6.27
N PRO A 28 6.41 6.23 -5.02
CA PRO A 28 5.40 5.86 -4.02
C PRO A 28 4.43 6.99 -3.68
N SER A 29 4.81 8.26 -3.84
CA SER A 29 3.89 9.39 -3.68
C SER A 29 2.72 9.33 -4.70
N THR A 30 3.00 8.98 -5.96
CA THR A 30 1.94 8.71 -6.96
C THR A 30 1.15 7.45 -6.62
N GLY A 31 1.85 6.40 -6.17
CA GLY A 31 1.23 5.17 -5.70
C GLY A 31 0.24 5.40 -4.54
N TRP A 32 0.63 6.23 -3.57
CA TRP A 32 -0.19 6.64 -2.44
C TRP A 32 -1.43 7.40 -2.90
N SER A 33 -1.27 8.36 -3.82
CA SER A 33 -2.42 9.09 -4.37
C SER A 33 -3.42 8.17 -5.07
N ALA A 34 -2.93 7.19 -5.84
CA ALA A 34 -3.79 6.17 -6.46
C ALA A 34 -4.46 5.27 -5.41
N PHE A 35 -3.71 4.88 -4.38
CA PHE A 35 -4.21 4.04 -3.29
C PHE A 35 -5.34 4.71 -2.51
N LYS A 36 -5.23 6.01 -2.22
CA LYS A 36 -6.32 6.79 -1.60
C LYS A 36 -7.60 6.74 -2.45
N SER A 37 -7.48 6.93 -3.76
CA SER A 37 -8.61 6.83 -4.70
C SER A 37 -9.19 5.41 -4.74
N PHE A 38 -8.35 4.39 -4.66
CA PHE A 38 -8.78 2.99 -4.61
C PHE A 38 -9.56 2.67 -3.33
N VAL A 39 -9.04 3.07 -2.17
CA VAL A 39 -9.67 2.85 -0.86
C VAL A 39 -11.05 3.53 -0.77
N ALA A 40 -11.19 4.73 -1.35
CA ALA A 40 -12.45 5.47 -1.36
C ALA A 40 -13.54 4.82 -2.24
N GLN A 41 -13.19 3.86 -3.11
CA GLN A 41 -14.17 3.21 -3.97
C GLN A 41 -15.01 2.18 -3.20
N PRO A 42 -16.35 2.28 -3.25
CA PRO A 42 -17.22 1.23 -2.78
C PRO A 42 -17.14 0.02 -3.72
N LEU A 43 -17.07 -1.18 -3.13
CA LEU A 43 -16.96 -2.44 -3.87
C LEU A 43 -18.22 -3.27 -3.58
N PRO A 44 -19.16 -3.41 -4.54
CA PRO A 44 -20.38 -4.16 -4.31
C PRO A 44 -20.10 -5.59 -3.81
N GLY A 45 -20.80 -5.99 -2.75
CA GLY A 45 -20.64 -7.30 -2.11
C GLY A 45 -19.37 -7.47 -1.27
N HIS A 46 -18.61 -6.40 -1.05
CA HIS A 46 -17.38 -6.42 -0.25
C HIS A 46 -17.36 -5.23 0.72
N LYS A 47 -16.91 -5.50 1.95
CA LYS A 47 -16.60 -4.45 2.93
C LYS A 47 -15.10 -4.35 3.15
N THR A 48 -14.64 -3.15 3.49
CA THR A 48 -13.24 -2.95 3.93
C THR A 48 -13.12 -3.31 5.40
N LEU A 49 -12.19 -4.22 5.72
CA LEU A 49 -11.85 -4.59 7.09
C LEU A 49 -10.78 -3.66 7.67
N THR A 50 -9.70 -3.46 6.90
CA THR A 50 -8.59 -2.62 7.32
C THR A 50 -7.88 -1.97 6.13
N VAL A 51 -7.19 -0.87 6.41
CA VAL A 51 -6.32 -0.14 5.49
C VAL A 51 -5.01 0.13 6.22
N GLY A 52 -3.87 -0.07 5.56
CA GLY A 52 -2.56 -0.08 6.19
C GLY A 52 -1.50 0.64 5.38
N PHE A 53 -0.53 1.16 6.12
CA PHE A 53 0.78 1.61 5.66
C PHE A 53 1.82 0.82 6.44
N ALA A 54 2.86 0.32 5.75
CA ALA A 54 4.04 -0.22 6.40
C ALA A 54 5.31 0.17 5.63
N CYS A 55 6.35 0.59 6.34
CA CYS A 55 7.70 0.79 5.81
C CYS A 55 8.67 0.01 6.71
N SER A 56 9.32 -1.03 6.16
CA SER A 56 10.06 -2.00 6.96
C SER A 56 11.36 -2.47 6.31
N HIS A 57 12.37 -2.72 7.14
CA HIS A 57 13.62 -3.36 6.75
C HIS A 57 14.16 -4.22 7.90
N ALA A 58 14.11 -5.54 7.71
CA ALA A 58 14.68 -6.50 8.65
C ALA A 58 16.20 -6.58 8.45
N ALA A 59 16.94 -5.78 9.21
CA ALA A 59 18.39 -5.60 9.05
C ALA A 59 19.23 -6.89 9.23
N ASP A 60 18.66 -7.93 9.84
CA ASP A 60 19.28 -9.25 10.01
C ASP A 60 19.02 -10.20 8.84
N ARG A 61 18.12 -9.85 7.90
CA ARG A 61 17.70 -10.72 6.79
C ARG A 61 18.28 -10.28 5.45
N ASP A 62 18.13 -9.02 5.09
CA ASP A 62 18.56 -8.51 3.79
C ASP A 62 18.92 -7.02 3.83
N SER A 63 19.03 -6.39 2.67
CA SER A 63 19.27 -4.95 2.51
C SER A 63 18.09 -4.26 1.83
N THR A 64 16.89 -4.85 1.93
CA THR A 64 15.70 -4.40 1.22
C THR A 64 14.80 -3.59 2.14
N LEU A 65 14.57 -2.34 1.76
CA LEU A 65 13.49 -1.55 2.33
C LEU A 65 12.21 -1.86 1.56
N TRP A 66 11.20 -2.30 2.29
CA TRP A 66 9.85 -2.54 1.79
C TRP A 66 8.94 -1.38 2.19
N LEU A 67 8.05 -1.02 1.26
CA LEU A 67 7.01 -0.04 1.48
C LEU A 67 5.70 -0.59 0.92
N GLU A 68 4.66 -0.56 1.74
CA GLU A 68 3.39 -1.20 1.45
C GLU A 68 2.22 -0.26 1.76
N PHE A 69 1.28 -0.19 0.84
CA PHE A 69 -0.04 0.38 1.05
C PHE A 69 -1.06 -0.73 0.86
N ALA A 70 -1.75 -1.12 1.91
CA ALA A 70 -2.53 -2.35 1.95
C ALA A 70 -4.00 -2.06 2.30
N ARG A 71 -4.92 -2.77 1.68
CA ARG A 71 -6.34 -2.80 1.99
C ARG A 71 -6.76 -4.25 2.11
N GLN A 72 -7.46 -4.58 3.18
CA GLN A 72 -8.10 -5.87 3.34
C GLN A 72 -9.61 -5.74 3.16
N LEU A 73 -10.17 -6.61 2.34
CA LEU A 73 -11.59 -6.71 2.03
C LEU A 73 -12.14 -8.03 2.57
N GLU A 74 -13.43 -8.06 2.86
CA GLU A 74 -14.18 -9.29 3.13
C GLU A 74 -15.36 -9.37 2.16
N ASP A 75 -15.50 -10.51 1.46
CA ASP A 75 -16.69 -10.84 0.68
C ASP A 75 -17.87 -11.06 1.65
N GLU A 76 -18.94 -10.29 1.48
CA GLU A 76 -20.08 -10.25 2.41
C GLU A 76 -20.94 -11.54 2.39
N VAL A 77 -20.79 -12.40 1.38
CA VAL A 77 -21.55 -13.64 1.23
C VAL A 77 -20.81 -14.83 1.82
N THR A 78 -19.50 -14.91 1.56
CA THR A 78 -18.64 -16.04 1.89
C THR A 78 -17.79 -15.81 3.15
N GLY A 79 -17.58 -14.55 3.53
CA GLY A 79 -16.68 -14.16 4.62
C GLY A 79 -15.19 -14.33 4.27
N ILE A 80 -14.85 -14.55 3.00
CA ILE A 80 -13.45 -14.73 2.58
C ILE A 80 -12.74 -13.37 2.54
N GLY A 81 -11.57 -13.32 3.15
CA GLY A 81 -10.69 -12.15 3.15
C GLY A 81 -9.83 -12.05 1.88
N HIS A 82 -9.66 -10.83 1.38
CA HIS A 82 -8.83 -10.51 0.23
C HIS A 82 -7.90 -9.34 0.54
N ASN A 83 -6.61 -9.51 0.31
CA ASN A 83 -5.61 -8.44 0.44
C ASN A 83 -5.35 -7.81 -0.93
N CYS A 84 -5.29 -6.49 -0.98
CA CYS A 84 -5.02 -5.73 -2.20
C CYS A 84 -4.36 -4.39 -1.87
N GLY A 85 -3.71 -3.75 -2.84
CA GLY A 85 -2.94 -2.53 -2.59
C GLY A 85 -1.76 -2.38 -3.55
N CYS A 86 -0.64 -1.86 -3.05
CA CYS A 86 0.61 -1.88 -3.80
C CYS A 86 1.83 -1.95 -2.89
N ALA A 87 2.86 -2.60 -3.41
CA ALA A 87 4.12 -2.81 -2.72
C ALA A 87 5.30 -2.29 -3.54
N PHE A 88 6.30 -1.79 -2.84
CA PHE A 88 7.52 -1.23 -3.39
C PHE A 88 8.73 -1.78 -2.64
N SER A 89 9.83 -1.98 -3.36
CA SER A 89 11.11 -2.30 -2.73
C SER A 89 12.23 -1.40 -3.25
N ARG A 90 13.26 -1.21 -2.41
CA ARG A 90 14.53 -0.65 -2.84
C ARG A 90 15.66 -1.09 -1.91
N LEU A 91 16.90 -0.83 -2.31
CA LEU A 91 18.02 -0.92 -1.38
C LEU A 91 17.83 0.11 -0.26
N VAL A 92 17.91 -0.36 0.99
CA VAL A 92 17.73 0.45 2.18
C VAL A 92 18.81 1.54 2.32
N PRO A 93 18.42 2.81 2.53
CA PRO A 93 19.34 3.85 2.99
C PRO A 93 19.89 3.57 4.39
N ALA A 94 21.12 4.02 4.67
CA ALA A 94 21.77 3.79 5.96
C ALA A 94 20.96 4.37 7.14
N ASP A 95 20.26 5.48 6.94
CA ASP A 95 19.43 6.16 7.93
C ASP A 95 18.03 5.54 8.13
N LEU A 96 17.65 4.55 7.31
CA LEU A 96 16.43 3.76 7.45
C LEU A 96 16.73 2.27 7.77
N SER A 97 17.96 1.96 8.15
CA SER A 97 18.33 0.60 8.55
C SER A 97 17.60 0.19 9.83
N GLY A 98 16.96 -0.98 9.85
CA GLY A 98 16.19 -1.47 11.00
C GLY A 98 14.86 -0.74 11.24
N ILE A 99 14.35 0.02 10.27
CA ILE A 99 13.04 0.64 10.39
C ILE A 99 11.93 -0.43 10.40
N GLU A 100 10.99 -0.29 11.32
CA GLU A 100 9.78 -1.10 11.41
C GLU A 100 8.63 -0.17 11.83
N GLU A 101 8.06 0.52 10.83
CA GLU A 101 6.96 1.45 11.07
C GLU A 101 5.71 1.00 10.31
N GLU A 102 4.60 0.95 11.02
CA GLU A 102 3.30 0.60 10.45
C GLU A 102 2.18 1.38 11.11
N ASN A 103 1.12 1.61 10.34
CA ASN A 103 -0.10 2.20 10.86
C ASN A 103 -1.29 1.60 10.11
N TRP A 104 -2.22 1.05 10.88
CA TRP A 104 -3.38 0.33 10.38
C TRP A 104 -4.65 0.99 10.90
N TRP A 105 -5.60 1.23 9.99
CA TRP A 105 -6.94 1.66 10.29
C TRP A 105 -7.88 0.46 10.33
N TRP A 106 -8.79 0.46 11.30
CA TRP A 106 -9.98 -0.40 11.31
C TRP A 106 -11.22 0.47 11.48
N SER A 107 -12.36 -0.03 11.03
CA SER A 107 -13.63 0.70 11.01
C SER A 107 -14.09 1.24 12.37
N GLU A 108 -13.60 0.65 13.45
CA GLU A 108 -13.87 0.99 14.84
C GLU A 108 -13.02 2.16 15.38
N HIS A 109 -12.00 2.58 14.63
CA HIS A 109 -10.95 3.51 15.09
C HIS A 109 -10.97 4.88 14.40
N GLY A 110 -12.15 5.38 14.02
CA GLY A 110 -12.33 6.68 13.37
C GLY A 110 -12.55 6.56 11.86
N THR A 111 -12.41 7.65 11.12
CA THR A 111 -12.60 7.61 9.66
C THR A 111 -11.31 7.32 8.92
N VAL A 112 -11.42 6.77 7.70
CA VAL A 112 -10.25 6.52 6.86
C VAL A 112 -9.54 7.83 6.45
N GLU A 113 -10.29 8.94 6.35
CA GLU A 113 -9.74 10.27 6.08
C GLU A 113 -8.92 10.82 7.26
N GLU A 114 -9.31 10.51 8.49
CA GLU A 114 -8.50 10.80 9.68
C GLU A 114 -7.20 10.03 9.62
N TRP A 115 -7.29 8.72 9.37
CA TRP A 115 -6.11 7.87 9.23
C TRP A 115 -5.15 8.31 8.13
N PHE A 116 -5.66 8.72 6.95
CA PHE A 116 -4.81 9.24 5.88
C PHE A 116 -4.01 10.47 6.35
N ARG A 117 -4.63 11.38 7.12
CA ARG A 117 -3.93 12.55 7.67
C ARG A 117 -2.86 12.15 8.68
N ASP A 118 -3.14 11.14 9.50
CA ASP A 118 -2.20 10.65 10.50
C ASP A 118 -0.98 10.01 9.84
N VAL A 119 -1.18 9.14 8.84
CA VAL A 119 -0.09 8.56 8.04
C VAL A 119 0.71 9.64 7.32
N GLU A 120 0.04 10.60 6.68
CA GLU A 120 0.71 11.71 5.98
C GLU A 120 1.46 12.65 6.94
N ALA A 121 1.17 12.60 8.25
CA ALA A 121 1.91 13.35 9.25
C ALA A 121 3.18 12.62 9.73
N MET A 122 3.26 11.29 9.59
CA MET A 122 4.39 10.47 10.04
C MET A 122 5.68 10.87 9.32
N PRO A 123 6.77 11.16 10.05
CA PRO A 123 8.09 11.45 9.45
C PRO A 123 8.59 10.35 8.51
N GLU A 124 8.33 9.09 8.87
CA GLU A 124 8.81 7.91 8.17
C GLU A 124 8.06 7.70 6.86
N PHE A 125 6.74 7.92 6.86
CA PHE A 125 5.95 7.96 5.64
C PHE A 125 6.51 9.01 4.66
N LYS A 126 6.69 10.26 5.11
CA LYS A 126 7.21 11.36 4.27
C LYS A 126 8.56 11.00 3.66
N ARG A 127 9.47 10.47 4.47
CA ARG A 127 10.76 9.98 4.00
C ARG A 127 10.59 8.89 2.95
N CYS A 128 9.80 7.84 3.23
CA CYS A 128 9.65 6.71 2.30
C CYS A 128 9.07 7.17 0.95
N VAL A 129 8.10 8.11 0.92
CA VAL A 129 7.48 8.58 -0.33
C VAL A 129 8.27 9.63 -1.11
N GLU A 130 9.24 10.30 -0.47
CA GLU A 130 10.17 11.26 -1.11
C GLU A 130 11.43 10.60 -1.69
N LEU A 131 11.67 9.32 -1.36
CA LEU A 131 12.82 8.58 -1.87
C LEU A 131 12.62 8.17 -3.33
N ASP A 132 13.70 8.25 -4.09
CA ASP A 132 13.79 7.73 -5.45
C ASP A 132 14.34 6.29 -5.50
N GLY A 133 14.22 5.66 -6.68
CA GLY A 133 14.86 4.38 -6.97
C GLY A 133 14.09 3.16 -6.47
N TRP A 134 12.78 3.30 -6.31
CA TRP A 134 11.90 2.18 -6.00
C TRP A 134 11.75 1.23 -7.18
N ARG A 135 11.39 -0.02 -6.86
CA ARG A 135 10.84 -1.01 -7.76
C ARG A 135 9.41 -1.29 -7.35
N PHE A 136 8.55 -1.54 -8.33
CA PHE A 136 7.16 -1.95 -8.10
C PHE A 136 7.11 -3.47 -7.98
N GLU A 137 6.58 -3.96 -6.87
CA GLU A 137 6.63 -5.39 -6.52
C GLU A 137 5.29 -6.09 -6.75
N GLY A 138 4.19 -5.34 -6.83
CA GLY A 138 2.89 -5.89 -7.17
C GLY A 138 1.74 -5.22 -6.42
N TYR A 139 0.59 -5.88 -6.48
CA TYR A 139 -0.70 -5.38 -6.01
C TYR A 139 -1.25 -6.11 -4.78
N SER A 140 -0.67 -7.26 -4.46
CA SER A 140 -1.20 -8.18 -3.45
C SER A 140 -0.10 -8.51 -2.44
N LEU A 141 -0.46 -8.49 -1.16
CA LEU A 141 0.39 -8.77 0.00
C LEU A 141 -0.18 -9.97 0.76
#